data_AF-A0A090X3Y0-F1
#
_entry.id   AF-A0A090X3Y0-F1
#
_cell.length_a   1.000
_cell.length_b   1.000
_cell.length_c   1.000
_cell.angle_alpha   90.00
_cell.angle_beta   90.00
_cell.angle_gamma   90.00
#
_symmetry.space_group_name_H-M   'P 1'
#
loop_
_entity.id
_entity.type
_entity.pdbx_description
1 polymer ?
#
loop_
_entity_poly.entity_id
_entity_poly.type
_entity_poly.pdbx_seq_one_letter_code
_entity_poly.pdbx_strand_id
1 'polypeptide(L)'
;MIDTKELIDSGDLELYVCGALPANRAQEIAQISKQHPEVLEEIISIENAYQRLAAGLAPDHNDETYAKLEAIIGAKNKVVKSPSSWSPYIGWAAAGLLLIASGYFYNANNEANEEIVQIEQQKEFLETENIEIESINSQYASTYKFYQILKRLK
;
A
#
# COMPACT_ATOMS: atom_id res chain seq x y z
N MET A 1 -29.81 -3.95 12.65
CA MET A 1 -29.05 -5.22 12.57
C MET A 1 -30.08 -6.31 12.45
N ILE A 2 -30.00 -7.14 11.41
CA ILE A 2 -30.84 -8.32 11.30
C ILE A 2 -30.37 -9.30 12.38
N ASP A 3 -31.30 -9.82 13.17
CA ASP A 3 -31.01 -10.86 14.14
C ASP A 3 -30.79 -12.18 13.39
N THR A 4 -29.65 -12.84 13.60
CA THR A 4 -29.29 -14.04 12.84
C THR A 4 -30.22 -15.21 13.13
N LYS A 5 -30.82 -15.25 14.32
CA LYS A 5 -31.79 -16.28 14.70
C LYS A 5 -33.14 -16.03 14.02
N GLU A 6 -33.58 -14.77 13.98
CA GLU A 6 -34.77 -14.39 13.20
C GLU A 6 -34.59 -14.72 11.71
N LEU A 7 -33.40 -14.50 11.15
CA LEU A 7 -33.11 -14.84 9.76
C LEU A 7 -33.20 -16.35 9.49
N ILE A 8 -32.64 -17.16 10.38
CA ILE A 8 -32.71 -18.64 10.30
C ILE A 8 -34.16 -19.12 10.38
N ASP A 9 -34.96 -18.54 11.27
CA ASP A 9 -36.35 -18.95 11.49
C ASP A 9 -37.33 -18.38 10.42
N SER A 10 -36.90 -17.43 9.58
CA SER A 10 -37.76 -16.68 8.65
C SER A 10 -38.14 -17.42 7.36
N GLY A 11 -37.41 -18.48 6.98
CA GLY A 11 -37.59 -19.16 5.69
C GLY A 11 -36.87 -18.51 4.50
N ASP A 12 -36.13 -17.42 4.73
CA ASP A 12 -35.39 -16.71 3.69
C ASP A 12 -34.18 -17.49 3.17
N LEU A 13 -33.55 -18.32 4.01
CA LEU A 13 -32.36 -19.10 3.64
C LEU A 13 -32.71 -20.21 2.64
N GLU A 14 -33.88 -20.82 2.76
CA GLU A 14 -34.40 -21.82 1.84
C GLU A 14 -34.71 -21.20 0.48
N LEU A 15 -35.35 -20.03 0.46
CA LEU A 15 -35.59 -19.27 -0.76
C LEU A 15 -34.30 -18.79 -1.41
N TYR A 16 -33.29 -18.43 -0.60
CA TYR A 16 -31.95 -18.10 -1.05
C TYR A 16 -31.26 -19.29 -1.72
N VAL A 17 -31.23 -20.47 -1.08
CA VAL A 17 -30.64 -21.70 -1.63
C VAL A 17 -31.35 -22.13 -2.90
N CYS A 18 -32.68 -22.00 -2.96
CA CYS A 18 -33.47 -22.31 -4.15
C CYS A 18 -33.34 -21.27 -5.28
N GLY A 19 -32.66 -20.15 -5.04
CA GLY A 19 -32.53 -19.05 -6.00
C GLY A 19 -33.85 -18.32 -6.29
N ALA A 20 -34.84 -18.41 -5.39
CA ALA A 20 -36.17 -17.80 -5.52
C ALA A 20 -36.25 -16.38 -4.92
N LEU A 21 -35.17 -15.92 -4.27
CA LEU A 21 -35.11 -14.63 -3.60
C LEU A 21 -34.74 -13.49 -4.58
N PRO A 22 -35.30 -12.28 -4.43
CA PRO A 22 -34.86 -11.14 -5.25
C PRO A 22 -33.38 -10.79 -5.02
N ALA A 23 -32.71 -10.35 -6.09
CA ALA A 23 -31.24 -10.21 -6.13
C ALA A 23 -30.65 -9.32 -5.02
N ASN A 24 -31.36 -8.26 -4.62
CA ASN A 24 -30.95 -7.39 -3.53
C ASN A 24 -30.90 -8.12 -2.18
N ARG A 25 -31.92 -8.92 -1.88
CA ARG A 25 -31.99 -9.69 -0.62
C ARG A 25 -31.05 -10.89 -0.64
N ALA A 26 -30.86 -11.52 -1.80
CA ALA A 26 -29.86 -12.57 -1.95
C ALA A 26 -28.44 -12.05 -1.70
N GLN A 27 -28.12 -10.85 -2.19
CA GLN A 27 -26.82 -10.22 -1.93
C GLN A 27 -26.62 -9.89 -0.45
N GLU A 28 -27.67 -9.43 0.23
CA GLU A 28 -27.66 -9.16 1.67
C GLU A 28 -27.38 -10.45 2.48
N ILE A 29 -28.09 -11.55 2.17
CA ILE A 29 -27.84 -12.86 2.81
C ILE A 29 -26.42 -13.36 2.52
N ALA A 30 -25.91 -13.17 1.30
CA ALA A 30 -24.54 -13.53 0.94
C ALA A 30 -23.47 -12.69 1.66
N GLN A 31 -23.81 -11.49 2.14
CA GLN A 31 -22.93 -10.68 2.99
C GLN A 31 -23.02 -11.13 4.45
N ILE A 32 -24.22 -11.40 4.95
CA ILE A 32 -24.46 -11.89 6.31
C ILE A 32 -23.76 -13.23 6.53
N SER A 33 -23.86 -14.17 5.58
CA SER A 33 -23.22 -15.50 5.67
C SER A 33 -21.69 -15.45 5.72
N LYS A 34 -21.06 -14.36 5.25
CA LYS A 34 -19.61 -14.16 5.38
C LYS A 34 -19.20 -13.66 6.77
N GLN A 35 -20.11 -12.95 7.44
CA GLN A 35 -19.86 -12.36 8.76
C GLN A 35 -20.29 -13.30 9.89
N HIS A 36 -21.27 -14.17 9.62
CA HIS A 36 -21.93 -15.04 10.59
C HIS A 36 -21.79 -16.51 10.17
N PRO A 37 -20.86 -17.28 10.77
CA PRO A 37 -20.66 -18.69 10.43
C PRO A 37 -21.90 -19.55 10.69
N GLU A 38 -22.72 -19.20 11.69
CA GLU A 38 -23.96 -19.90 12.02
C GLU A 38 -24.98 -19.87 10.86
N VAL A 39 -25.03 -18.76 10.11
CA VAL A 39 -25.90 -18.62 8.93
C VAL A 39 -25.36 -19.43 7.77
N LEU A 40 -24.03 -19.48 7.62
CA LEU A 40 -23.38 -20.29 6.58
C LEU A 40 -23.59 -21.79 6.82
N GLU A 41 -23.46 -22.26 8.06
CA GLU A 41 -23.71 -23.65 8.43
C GLU A 41 -25.16 -24.06 8.12
N GLU A 42 -26.13 -23.19 8.42
CA GLU A 42 -27.53 -23.44 8.10
C GLU A 42 -27.77 -23.51 6.58
N ILE A 43 -27.20 -22.59 5.80
CA ILE A 43 -27.28 -22.61 4.33
C ILE A 43 -26.75 -23.95 3.78
N ILE A 44 -25.61 -24.43 4.29
CA ILE A 44 -25.01 -25.70 3.87
C ILE A 44 -25.89 -26.88 4.28
N SER A 45 -26.48 -26.85 5.48
CA SER A 45 -27.42 -27.88 5.95
C SER A 45 -28.62 -28.01 5.00
N ILE A 46 -29.21 -26.87 4.62
CA ILE A 46 -30.33 -26.79 3.68
C ILE A 46 -29.91 -27.30 2.29
N GLU A 47 -28.75 -26.86 1.77
CA GLU A 47 -28.21 -27.32 0.48
C GLU A 47 -28.05 -28.84 0.43
N ASN A 48 -27.49 -29.43 1.49
CA ASN A 48 -27.33 -30.88 1.60
C ASN A 48 -28.69 -31.60 1.64
N ALA A 49 -29.69 -31.04 2.32
CA ALA A 49 -31.04 -31.59 2.34
C ALA A 49 -31.67 -31.61 0.94
N TYR A 50 -31.56 -30.50 0.20
CA TYR A 50 -32.01 -30.41 -1.19
C TYR A 50 -31.24 -31.37 -2.11
N GLN A 51 -29.92 -31.48 -1.96
CA GLN A 51 -29.10 -32.39 -2.75
C GLN A 51 -29.52 -33.85 -2.52
N ARG A 52 -29.78 -34.26 -1.28
CA ARG A 52 -30.25 -35.62 -0.96
C ARG A 52 -31.63 -35.89 -1.54
N LEU A 53 -32.54 -34.92 -1.48
CA LEU A 53 -33.85 -35.01 -2.10
C LEU A 53 -33.73 -35.15 -3.61
N ALA A 54 -32.95 -34.28 -4.25
CA ALA A 54 -32.71 -34.29 -5.69
C ALA A 54 -32.07 -35.61 -6.14
N ALA A 55 -31.11 -36.14 -5.39
CA ALA A 55 -30.49 -37.43 -5.67
C ALA A 55 -31.49 -38.59 -5.61
N GLY A 56 -32.46 -38.54 -4.69
CA GLY A 56 -33.54 -39.54 -4.61
C GLY A 56 -34.58 -39.44 -5.73
N LEU A 57 -34.72 -38.27 -6.36
CA LEU A 57 -35.65 -38.01 -7.46
C LEU A 57 -34.98 -38.10 -8.85
N ALA A 58 -33.66 -38.19 -8.90
CA ALA A 58 -32.92 -38.19 -10.16
C ALA A 58 -33.24 -39.45 -10.97
N PRO A 59 -33.53 -39.32 -12.28
CA PRO A 59 -33.68 -40.47 -13.16
C PRO A 59 -32.35 -41.20 -13.33
N ASP A 60 -32.39 -42.47 -13.72
CA ASP A 60 -31.18 -43.21 -14.03
C ASP A 60 -30.44 -42.57 -15.21
N HIS A 61 -29.12 -42.59 -15.14
CA HIS A 61 -28.24 -41.94 -16.09
C HIS A 61 -28.05 -42.82 -17.34
N ASN A 62 -27.98 -42.18 -18.51
CA ASN A 62 -27.63 -42.84 -19.76
C ASN A 62 -26.13 -42.65 -20.04
N ASP A 63 -25.39 -43.76 -20.13
CA ASP A 63 -23.96 -43.80 -20.44
C ASP A 63 -23.57 -42.96 -21.67
N GLU A 64 -24.43 -42.91 -22.69
CA GLU A 64 -24.18 -42.12 -23.90
C GLU A 64 -24.20 -40.61 -23.65
N THR A 65 -25.05 -40.15 -22.73
CA THR A 65 -25.14 -38.72 -22.37
C THR A 65 -23.94 -38.32 -21.52
N TYR A 66 -23.52 -39.20 -20.61
CA TYR A 66 -22.34 -39.00 -19.79
C TYR A 66 -21.07 -38.91 -20.64
N ALA A 67 -20.89 -39.82 -21.60
CA ALA A 67 -19.75 -39.81 -22.52
C ALA A 67 -19.69 -38.52 -23.37
N LYS A 68 -20.85 -38.01 -23.83
CA LYS A 68 -20.92 -36.71 -24.55
C LYS A 68 -20.51 -35.54 -23.66
N LEU A 69 -20.93 -35.53 -22.39
CA LEU A 69 -20.56 -34.49 -21.43
C LEU A 69 -19.08 -34.54 -21.09
N GLU A 70 -18.51 -35.74 -20.89
CA GLU A 70 -17.09 -35.93 -20.64
C GLU A 70 -16.23 -35.43 -21.81
N ALA A 71 -16.66 -35.66 -23.05
CA ALA A 71 -15.99 -35.12 -24.23
C ALA A 71 -16.00 -33.58 -24.26
N ILE A 72 -17.11 -32.93 -23.88
CA ILE A 72 -17.23 -31.46 -23.86
C ILE A 72 -16.38 -30.85 -22.73
N ILE A 73 -16.40 -31.46 -21.54
CA ILE A 73 -15.66 -30.99 -20.36
C ILE A 73 -14.16 -31.25 -20.56
N GLY A 74 -13.79 -32.44 -21.01
CA GLY A 74 -12.40 -32.84 -21.29
C GLY A 74 -11.74 -32.02 -22.38
N ALA A 75 -12.47 -31.63 -23.43
CA ALA A 75 -11.95 -30.81 -24.53
C ALA A 75 -11.58 -29.37 -24.10
N LYS A 76 -12.15 -28.85 -23.01
CA LYS A 76 -11.85 -27.50 -22.50
C LYS A 76 -10.57 -27.42 -21.65
N ASN A 77 -9.91 -28.55 -21.35
CA ASN A 77 -8.68 -28.60 -20.56
C ASN A 77 -7.39 -28.31 -21.35
N LYS A 78 -7.43 -27.50 -22.41
CA LYS A 78 -6.24 -26.71 -22.77
C LYS A 78 -6.15 -25.55 -21.78
N VAL A 79 -5.64 -25.85 -20.59
CA VAL A 79 -5.16 -24.82 -19.66
C VAL A 79 -4.07 -24.06 -20.41
N VAL A 80 -4.43 -22.93 -21.02
CA VAL A 80 -3.44 -21.93 -21.43
C VAL A 80 -2.83 -21.48 -20.11
N LYS A 81 -1.64 -22.00 -19.79
CA LYS A 81 -0.84 -21.50 -18.68
C LYS A 81 -0.73 -19.99 -18.89
N SER A 82 -1.34 -19.22 -17.98
CA SER A 82 -1.14 -17.78 -17.94
C SER A 82 0.37 -17.53 -17.97
N PRO A 83 0.89 -16.67 -18.85
CA PRO A 83 2.31 -16.38 -18.86
C PRO A 83 2.67 -15.90 -17.46
N SER A 84 3.53 -16.66 -16.78
CA SER A 84 3.99 -16.40 -15.42
C SER A 84 4.36 -14.93 -15.31
N SER A 85 3.48 -14.14 -14.70
CA SER A 85 3.66 -12.71 -14.57
C SER A 85 4.80 -12.52 -13.58
N TRP A 86 5.91 -11.92 -14.01
CA TRP A 86 6.98 -11.48 -13.10
C TRP A 86 6.54 -10.31 -12.21
N SER A 87 5.27 -9.89 -12.33
CA SER A 87 4.60 -8.84 -11.55
C SER A 87 4.73 -8.97 -10.02
N PRO A 88 4.75 -10.16 -9.38
CA PRO A 88 4.91 -10.25 -7.93
C PRO A 88 6.29 -9.77 -7.45
N TYR A 89 7.33 -9.85 -8.28
CA TYR A 89 8.70 -9.49 -7.90
C TYR A 89 9.04 -8.02 -8.15
N ILE A 90 8.33 -7.36 -9.07
CA ILE A 90 8.51 -5.93 -9.36
C ILE A 90 8.22 -5.06 -8.12
N GLY A 91 7.21 -5.41 -7.32
CA GLY A 91 6.87 -4.67 -6.10
C GLY A 91 7.99 -4.71 -5.06
N TRP A 92 8.56 -5.89 -4.83
CA TRP A 92 9.67 -6.07 -3.89
C TRP A 92 10.97 -5.45 -4.38
N ALA A 93 11.28 -5.59 -5.68
CA ALA A 93 12.46 -4.95 -6.28
C ALA A 93 12.37 -3.43 -6.22
N ALA A 94 11.20 -2.84 -6.52
CA ALA A 94 10.98 -1.41 -6.43
C ALA A 94 11.13 -0.89 -4.99
N ALA A 95 10.61 -1.62 -4.00
CA ALA A 95 10.76 -1.26 -2.59
C ALA A 95 12.24 -1.25 -2.14
N GLY A 96 13.02 -2.27 -2.54
CA GLY A 96 14.45 -2.32 -2.26
C GLY A 96 15.23 -1.17 -2.90
N LEU A 97 14.93 -0.87 -4.16
CA LEU A 97 15.57 0.23 -4.89
C LEU A 97 15.25 1.59 -4.25
N LEU A 98 14.00 1.81 -3.84
CA LEU A 98 13.59 3.02 -3.13
C LEU A 98 14.31 3.20 -1.79
N LEU A 99 14.51 2.13 -1.03
CA LEU A 99 15.26 2.22 0.24
C LEU A 99 16.72 2.61 0.03
N ILE A 100 17.39 2.01 -0.94
CA ILE A 100 18.79 2.34 -1.26
C ILE A 100 18.90 3.79 -1.73
N ALA A 101 18.02 4.20 -2.65
CA ALA A 101 17.98 5.57 -3.15
C ALA A 101 17.72 6.58 -2.03
N SER A 102 16.74 6.31 -1.17
CA SER A 102 16.42 7.17 -0.02
C SER A 102 17.58 7.28 0.95
N GLY A 103 18.31 6.19 1.22
CA GLY A 103 19.49 6.22 2.08
C GLY A 103 20.61 7.09 1.49
N TYR A 104 20.86 6.98 0.19
CA TYR A 104 21.85 7.83 -0.49
C TYR A 104 21.47 9.31 -0.46
N PHE A 105 20.20 9.64 -0.78
CA PHE A 105 19.71 11.01 -0.73
C PHE A 105 19.76 11.61 0.68
N TYR A 106 19.45 10.82 1.72
CA TYR A 106 19.50 11.29 3.10
C TYR A 106 20.92 11.69 3.51
N ASN A 107 21.92 10.86 3.17
CA ASN A 107 23.32 11.16 3.47
C ASN A 107 23.82 12.39 2.70
N ALA A 108 23.53 12.49 1.39
CA ALA A 108 23.92 13.65 0.60
C ALA A 108 23.28 14.95 1.12
N ASN A 109 22.03 14.89 1.57
CA ASN A 109 21.36 16.06 2.15
C ASN A 109 21.94 16.44 3.52
N ASN A 110 22.37 15.46 4.32
CA ASN A 110 23.03 15.73 5.60
C ASN A 110 24.42 16.35 5.40
N GLU A 111 25.20 15.82 4.46
CA GLU A 111 26.52 16.35 4.11
C GLU A 111 26.42 17.78 3.56
N ALA A 112 25.45 18.05 2.67
CA ALA A 112 25.20 19.40 2.17
C ALA A 112 24.79 20.39 3.27
N ASN A 113 23.97 19.95 4.24
CA ASN A 113 23.61 20.80 5.38
C ASN A 113 24.80 21.08 6.30
N GLU A 114 25.65 20.08 6.56
CA GLU A 114 26.87 20.27 7.35
C GLU A 114 27.84 21.24 6.64
N GLU A 115 27.99 21.13 5.33
CA GLU A 115 28.84 22.03 4.54
C GLU A 115 28.31 23.47 4.56
N ILE A 116 26.98 23.67 4.45
CA ILE A 116 26.36 25.00 4.58
C ILE A 116 26.65 25.61 5.95
N VAL A 117 26.49 24.85 7.04
CA VAL A 117 26.77 25.32 8.40
C VAL A 117 28.25 25.69 8.56
N GLN A 118 29.16 24.90 8.01
CA GLN A 118 30.60 25.21 8.05
C GLN A 118 30.95 26.46 7.22
N ILE A 119 30.31 26.64 6.06
CA ILE A 119 30.52 27.81 5.21
C ILE A 119 30.01 29.07 5.91
N GLU A 120 28.84 29.02 6.57
CA GLU A 120 28.32 30.14 7.35
C GLU A 120 29.26 30.53 8.49
N GLN A 121 29.77 29.55 9.24
CA GLN A 121 30.74 29.80 10.31
C GLN A 121 32.04 30.42 9.79
N GLN A 122 32.57 29.91 8.68
CA GLN A 122 33.76 30.48 8.05
C GLN A 122 33.51 31.91 7.56
N LYS A 123 32.33 32.19 7.00
CA LYS A 123 31.96 33.54 6.56
C LYS A 123 31.88 34.51 7.73
N GLU A 124 31.25 34.11 8.83
CA GLU A 124 31.15 34.94 10.05
C GLU A 124 32.53 35.22 10.66
N PHE A 125 33.41 34.21 10.68
CA PHE A 125 34.79 34.38 11.12
C PHE A 125 35.55 35.38 10.23
N LEU A 126 35.47 35.22 8.90
CA LEU A 126 36.15 36.10 7.94
C LEU A 126 35.60 37.53 7.94
N GLU A 127 34.29 37.72 8.17
CA GLU A 127 33.68 39.04 8.35
C GLU A 127 34.20 39.71 9.62
N THR A 128 34.30 38.96 10.72
CA THR A 128 34.85 39.46 11.99
C THR A 128 36.31 39.88 11.82
N GLU A 129 37.13 39.04 11.16
CA GLU A 129 38.53 39.35 10.88
C GLU A 129 38.67 40.58 9.98
N ASN A 130 37.82 40.73 8.96
CA ASN A 130 37.82 41.93 8.12
C ASN A 130 37.49 43.19 8.91
N ILE A 131 36.46 43.16 9.76
CA ILE A 131 36.10 44.29 10.62
C ILE A 131 37.27 44.65 11.55
N GLU A 132 37.94 43.65 12.13
CA GLU A 132 39.11 43.86 12.97
C GLU A 132 40.25 44.52 12.19
N ILE A 133 40.58 44.03 10.99
CA ILE A 133 41.61 44.60 10.12
C ILE A 133 41.27 46.04 9.72
N GLU A 134 40.02 46.33 9.35
CA GLU A 134 39.57 47.68 9.05
C GLU A 134 39.72 48.62 10.25
N SER A 135 39.35 48.14 11.44
CA SER A 135 39.50 48.91 12.68
C SER A 135 40.97 49.24 12.95
N ILE A 136 41.87 48.28 12.76
CA ILE A 136 43.31 48.42 12.94
C ILE A 136 43.89 49.39 11.90
N ASN A 137 43.53 49.23 10.62
CA ASN A 137 43.95 50.13 9.55
C ASN A 137 43.50 51.58 9.81
N SER A 138 42.28 51.78 10.30
CA SER A 138 41.79 53.11 10.68
C SER A 138 42.60 53.74 11.82
N GLN A 139 43.02 52.93 12.80
CA GLN A 139 43.85 53.36 13.92
C GLN A 139 45.27 53.72 13.46
N TYR A 140 45.86 52.94 12.55
CA TYR A 140 47.15 53.26 11.94
C TYR A 140 47.10 54.58 11.17
N ALA A 141 46.06 54.81 10.36
CA ALA A 141 45.88 56.06 9.62
C ALA A 141 45.78 57.27 10.56
N SER A 142 45.08 57.12 11.68
CA SER A 142 44.93 58.15 12.71
C SER A 142 46.27 58.46 13.39
N THR A 143 47.02 57.41 13.75
CA THR A 143 48.34 57.52 14.39
C THR A 143 49.36 58.18 13.46
N TYR A 144 49.35 57.82 12.17
CA TYR A 144 50.22 58.43 11.17
C TYR A 144 49.94 59.92 10.98
N LYS A 145 48.66 60.31 10.92
CA LYS A 145 48.26 61.74 10.88
C LYS A 145 48.80 62.49 12.09
N PHE A 146 48.68 61.91 13.29
CA PHE A 146 49.20 62.52 14.51
C PHE A 146 50.73 62.68 14.48
N TYR A 147 51.46 61.65 14.06
CA TYR A 147 52.92 61.72 13.88
C TYR A 147 53.34 62.82 12.88
N GLN A 148 52.62 62.93 11.77
CA GLN A 148 52.86 63.99 10.77
C GLN A 148 52.62 65.40 11.34
N ILE A 149 51.59 65.58 12.18
CA ILE A 149 51.34 66.84 12.88
C ILE A 149 52.49 67.18 13.83
N LEU A 150 52.94 66.22 14.64
CA LEU A 150 54.06 66.42 15.56
C LEU A 150 55.36 66.74 14.82
N LYS A 151 55.63 66.07 13.71
CA LYS A 151 56.82 66.34 12.88
C LYS A 151 56.83 67.75 12.29
N ARG A 152 55.66 68.34 12.01
CA ARG A 152 55.56 69.74 11.53
C ARG A 152 55.72 70.78 12.63
N LEU A 153 55.59 70.39 13.90
CA LEU A 153 55.72 71.26 15.07
C LEU A 153 57.15 71.34 15.61
N LYS A 154 58.08 70.57 15.05
CA LYS A 154 59.51 70.55 15.38
C LYS A 154 60.32 71.11 14.21
#